data_AF-A0A165BEH9-F1
#
_entry.id   AF-A0A165BEH9-F1
#
_cell.length_a   1.000
_cell.length_b   1.000
_cell.length_c   1.000
_cell.angle_alpha   90.00
_cell.angle_beta   90.00
_cell.angle_gamma   90.00
#
_symmetry.space_group_name_H-M   'P 1'
#
loop_
_entity.id
_entity.type
_entity.pdbx_description
1 polymer ?
#
loop_
_entity_poly.entity_id
_entity_poly.type
_entity_poly.pdbx_seq_one_letter_code
_entity_poly.pdbx_strand_id
1 'polypeptide(L)'
;LVYISVHFVFGTIAFACHVRLNEMMFVTERNFPGGPNAFFVAHQSHWLNIVVYSLYISTAWLQDGLLIWRYFIFWERRLVMLLVPVPLLVVSFVMGILLLDHLRRPGGNVWESASFNLFTTFWAVEISMTIFITTMIVGRLIYARSRLTKTSVRRSYQTQYLTIAAMLIESGLMFSVGGIIFVVSYAYNNPFQNMVLDAVGQIQSIAPLLIILRVAQGNSATQHSSLSKTTHLGHGAA
;
A
#
# COMPACT_ATOMS: atom_id res chain seq x y z
N LEU A 1 -10.04 5.47 -12.89
CA LEU A 1 -9.12 5.26 -14.02
C LEU A 1 -7.85 6.07 -13.86
N VAL A 2 -7.91 7.41 -13.78
CA VAL A 2 -6.72 8.28 -13.59
C VAL A 2 -5.81 7.80 -12.45
N TYR A 3 -6.36 7.58 -11.24
CA TYR A 3 -5.59 7.06 -10.09
C TYR A 3 -4.86 5.75 -10.41
N ILE A 4 -5.55 4.80 -11.05
CA ILE A 4 -5.01 3.48 -11.40
C ILE A 4 -3.85 3.64 -12.39
N SER A 5 -4.04 4.47 -13.41
CA SER A 5 -3.02 4.74 -14.42
C SER A 5 -1.79 5.40 -13.82
N VAL A 6 -1.96 6.43 -12.98
CA VAL A 6 -0.84 7.11 -12.32
C VAL A 6 -0.07 6.14 -11.42
N HIS A 7 -0.78 5.38 -10.58
CA HIS A 7 -0.17 4.41 -9.68
C HIS A 7 0.58 3.31 -10.44
N PHE A 8 -0.02 2.79 -11.52
CA PHE A 8 0.61 1.79 -12.39
C PHE A 8 1.86 2.34 -13.08
N VAL A 9 1.83 3.57 -13.60
CA VAL A 9 2.99 4.19 -14.24
C VAL A 9 4.11 4.40 -13.23
N PHE A 10 3.81 4.90 -12.03
CA PHE A 10 4.82 5.12 -10.99
C PHE A 10 5.46 3.80 -10.55
N GLY A 11 4.65 2.77 -10.26
CA GLY A 11 5.15 1.44 -9.90
C GLY A 11 5.99 0.81 -11.02
N THR A 12 5.59 0.99 -12.29
CA THR A 12 6.33 0.45 -13.44
C THR A 12 7.70 1.12 -13.60
N ILE A 13 7.77 2.45 -13.51
CA ILE A 13 9.03 3.18 -13.64
C ILE A 13 9.96 2.85 -12.47
N ALA A 14 9.43 2.83 -11.24
CA ALA A 14 10.20 2.46 -10.05
C ALA A 14 10.80 1.07 -10.20
N PHE A 15 10.00 0.09 -10.62
CA PHE A 15 10.45 -1.27 -10.85
C PHE A 15 11.51 -1.36 -11.95
N ALA A 16 11.31 -0.69 -13.09
CA ALA A 16 12.28 -0.70 -14.19
C ALA A 16 13.63 -0.10 -13.78
N CYS A 17 13.62 1.05 -13.08
CA CYS A 17 14.84 1.65 -12.53
C CYS A 17 15.51 0.73 -11.50
N HIS A 18 14.73 0.04 -10.67
CA HIS A 18 15.26 -0.88 -9.67
C HIS A 18 15.91 -2.13 -10.29
N VAL A 19 15.27 -2.71 -11.32
CA VAL A 19 15.86 -3.82 -12.10
C VAL A 19 17.19 -3.39 -12.72
N ARG A 20 17.27 -2.18 -13.27
CA ARG A 20 18.51 -1.65 -13.84
C ARG A 20 19.62 -1.48 -12.78
N LEU A 21 19.27 -1.03 -11.58
CA LEU A 21 20.22 -0.95 -10.46
C LEU A 21 20.72 -2.32 -10.02
N ASN A 22 19.81 -3.30 -9.91
CA ASN A 22 20.18 -4.68 -9.60
C ASN A 22 21.09 -5.30 -10.67
N GLU A 23 20.85 -5.01 -11.95
CA GLU A 23 21.74 -5.43 -13.04
C GLU A 23 23.14 -4.82 -12.90
N MET A 24 23.24 -3.52 -12.66
CA MET A 24 24.53 -2.87 -12.43
C MET A 24 25.27 -3.48 -11.23
N MET A 25 24.55 -3.71 -10.14
CA MET A 25 25.09 -4.25 -8.90
C MET A 25 25.56 -5.71 -9.01
N PHE A 26 24.78 -6.58 -9.65
CA PHE A 26 25.06 -8.02 -9.66
C PHE A 26 25.73 -8.53 -10.94
N VAL A 27 25.57 -7.84 -12.06
CA VAL A 27 26.08 -8.28 -13.37
C VAL A 27 27.29 -7.44 -13.79
N THR A 28 27.13 -6.12 -13.89
CA THR A 28 28.17 -5.24 -14.45
C THR A 28 29.32 -5.03 -13.47
N GLU A 29 29.02 -4.62 -12.24
CA GLU A 29 30.01 -4.21 -11.24
C GLU A 29 30.17 -5.26 -10.13
N ARG A 30 29.99 -6.54 -10.49
CA ARG A 30 30.04 -7.66 -9.53
C ARG A 30 31.35 -7.72 -8.74
N ASN A 31 32.45 -7.31 -9.35
CA ASN A 31 33.79 -7.37 -8.77
C ASN A 31 34.18 -6.09 -8.01
N PHE A 32 33.22 -5.20 -7.72
CA PHE A 32 33.47 -4.00 -6.93
C PHE A 32 34.09 -4.36 -5.56
N PRO A 33 35.09 -3.61 -5.06
CA PRO A 33 35.72 -3.88 -3.77
C PRO A 33 34.67 -3.86 -2.64
N GLY A 34 34.54 -4.98 -1.90
CA GLY A 34 33.49 -5.16 -0.88
C GLY A 34 32.18 -5.78 -1.40
N GLY A 35 32.12 -6.13 -2.68
CA GLY A 35 31.02 -6.86 -3.30
C GLY A 35 29.81 -5.99 -3.69
N PRO A 36 28.73 -6.63 -4.18
CA PRO A 36 27.54 -5.95 -4.71
C PRO A 36 26.89 -4.99 -3.70
N ASN A 37 26.84 -5.36 -2.41
CA ASN A 37 26.26 -4.51 -1.38
C ASN A 37 27.10 -3.25 -1.12
N ALA A 38 28.43 -3.35 -1.19
CA ALA A 38 29.31 -2.18 -1.04
C ALA A 38 29.15 -1.19 -2.21
N PHE A 39 28.96 -1.72 -3.44
CA PHE A 39 28.61 -0.91 -4.60
C PHE A 39 27.30 -0.15 -4.39
N PHE A 40 26.27 -0.83 -3.88
CA PHE A 40 24.97 -0.21 -3.58
C PHE A 40 25.07 0.92 -2.56
N VAL A 41 25.77 0.71 -1.45
CA VAL A 41 25.99 1.73 -0.41
C VAL A 41 26.74 2.93 -1.00
N ALA A 42 27.81 2.69 -1.76
CA ALA A 42 28.63 3.75 -2.36
C ALA A 42 27.87 4.58 -3.41
N HIS A 43 26.87 3.98 -4.09
CA HIS A 43 26.08 4.62 -5.14
C HIS A 43 24.63 4.92 -4.71
N GLN A 44 24.37 5.02 -3.40
CA GLN A 44 23.07 5.42 -2.85
C GLN A 44 22.59 6.78 -3.38
N SER A 45 23.50 7.75 -3.48
CA SER A 45 23.20 9.09 -4.03
C SER A 45 23.15 9.12 -5.56
N HIS A 46 23.28 7.98 -6.25
CA HIS A 46 23.12 7.92 -7.69
C HIS A 46 21.67 8.25 -8.08
N TRP A 47 21.48 9.01 -9.16
CA TRP A 47 20.18 9.52 -9.57
C TRP A 47 19.12 8.43 -9.74
N LEU A 48 19.51 7.22 -10.19
CA LEU A 48 18.60 6.07 -10.28
C LEU A 48 18.02 5.68 -8.91
N ASN A 49 18.82 5.62 -7.86
CA ASN A 49 18.35 5.29 -6.51
C ASN A 49 17.41 6.36 -5.99
N ILE A 50 17.76 7.64 -6.17
CA ILE A 50 16.90 8.77 -5.78
C ILE A 50 15.55 8.69 -6.48
N VAL A 51 15.51 8.38 -7.78
CA VAL A 51 14.27 8.22 -8.55
C VAL A 51 13.44 7.05 -8.00
N VAL A 52 14.07 5.90 -7.71
CA VAL A 52 13.37 4.74 -7.15
C VAL A 52 12.74 5.07 -5.79
N TYR A 53 13.51 5.60 -4.84
CA TYR A 53 12.97 5.98 -3.53
C TYR A 53 11.86 7.03 -3.65
N SER A 54 12.04 8.03 -4.52
CA SER A 54 11.04 9.08 -4.74
C SER A 54 9.72 8.51 -5.25
N LEU A 55 9.78 7.60 -6.23
CA LEU A 55 8.60 6.97 -6.80
C LEU A 55 7.93 6.02 -5.79
N TYR A 56 8.69 5.23 -5.03
CA TYR A 56 8.12 4.34 -4.01
C TYR A 56 7.43 5.12 -2.89
N ILE A 57 8.07 6.17 -2.38
CA ILE A 57 7.46 7.05 -1.36
C ILE A 57 6.20 7.73 -1.93
N SER A 58 6.24 8.17 -3.19
CA SER A 58 5.07 8.77 -3.84
C SER A 58 3.93 7.75 -4.01
N THR A 59 4.23 6.50 -4.36
CA THR A 59 3.22 5.44 -4.45
C THR A 59 2.61 5.12 -3.08
N ALA A 60 3.42 5.20 -2.02
CA ALA A 60 2.97 5.02 -0.64
C ALA A 60 1.94 6.09 -0.25
N TRP A 61 2.25 7.37 -0.51
CA TRP A 61 1.33 8.47 -0.25
C TRP A 61 0.03 8.36 -1.05
N LEU A 62 0.09 7.90 -2.30
CA LEU A 62 -1.11 7.64 -3.10
C LEU A 62 -1.97 6.52 -2.49
N GLN A 63 -1.35 5.46 -2.00
CA GLN A 63 -2.03 4.37 -1.32
C GLN A 63 -2.71 4.86 -0.03
N ASP A 64 -1.99 5.59 0.81
CA ASP A 64 -2.54 6.14 2.04
C ASP A 64 -3.71 7.10 1.76
N GLY A 65 -3.58 7.96 0.75
CA GLY A 65 -4.68 8.81 0.30
C GLY A 65 -5.93 8.00 -0.07
N LEU A 66 -5.78 6.86 -0.77
CA LEU A 66 -6.89 5.97 -1.10
C LEU A 66 -7.49 5.31 0.14
N LEU A 67 -6.67 4.86 1.09
CA LEU A 67 -7.11 4.24 2.35
C LEU A 67 -7.91 5.23 3.19
N ILE A 68 -7.42 6.47 3.32
CA ILE A 68 -8.11 7.56 4.05
C ILE A 68 -9.41 7.93 3.36
N TRP A 69 -9.42 8.05 2.04
CA TRP A 69 -10.65 8.35 1.28
C TRP A 69 -11.73 7.28 1.51
N ARG A 70 -11.35 6.00 1.49
CA ARG A 70 -12.27 4.89 1.80
C ARG A 70 -12.77 4.97 3.23
N TYR A 71 -11.87 5.20 4.18
CA TYR A 71 -12.21 5.35 5.58
C TYR A 71 -13.21 6.49 5.80
N PHE A 72 -13.01 7.62 5.13
CA PHE A 72 -13.90 8.78 5.18
C PHE A 72 -15.30 8.50 4.62
N ILE A 73 -15.39 7.83 3.46
CA ILE A 73 -16.68 7.43 2.88
C ILE A 73 -17.40 6.44 3.79
N PHE A 74 -16.66 5.47 4.34
CA PHE A 74 -17.23 4.45 5.20
C PHE A 74 -17.80 5.01 6.51
N TRP A 75 -17.24 6.11 6.99
CA TRP A 75 -17.71 6.85 8.18
C TRP A 75 -18.73 7.96 7.86
N GLU A 76 -19.46 7.87 6.75
CA GLU A 76 -20.50 8.85 6.36
C GLU A 76 -19.96 10.28 6.27
N ARG A 77 -18.69 10.45 5.87
CA ARG A 77 -18.04 11.76 5.72
C ARG A 77 -17.91 12.56 7.03
N ARG A 78 -17.87 11.90 8.19
CA ARG A 78 -17.63 12.56 9.48
C ARG A 78 -16.18 13.01 9.61
N LEU A 79 -15.96 14.33 9.62
CA LEU A 79 -14.62 14.94 9.69
C LEU A 79 -13.84 14.56 10.96
N VAL A 80 -14.52 14.31 12.08
CA VAL A 80 -13.89 13.90 13.35
C VAL A 80 -13.02 12.65 13.18
N MET A 81 -13.40 11.75 12.28
CA MET A 81 -12.63 10.54 12.04
C MET A 81 -11.29 10.81 11.35
N LEU A 82 -11.14 11.95 10.68
CA LEU A 82 -9.89 12.33 10.02
C LEU A 82 -8.79 12.81 10.99
N LEU A 83 -9.13 13.06 12.25
CA LEU A 83 -8.21 13.60 13.26
C LEU A 83 -7.00 12.71 13.54
N VAL A 84 -7.11 11.40 13.32
CA VAL A 84 -5.99 10.44 13.48
C VAL A 84 -5.24 10.20 12.17
N PRO A 85 -5.92 9.81 11.06
CA PRO A 85 -5.22 9.46 9.82
C PRO A 85 -4.54 10.66 9.13
N VAL A 86 -5.10 11.87 9.22
CA VAL A 86 -4.52 13.03 8.52
C VAL A 86 -3.18 13.46 9.14
N PRO A 87 -3.03 13.59 10.46
CA PRO A 87 -1.72 13.85 11.06
C PRO A 87 -0.69 12.76 10.75
N LEU A 88 -1.08 11.48 10.76
CA LEU A 88 -0.17 10.39 10.38
C LEU A 88 0.31 10.53 8.93
N LEU A 89 -0.59 10.88 8.01
CA LEU A 89 -0.22 11.18 6.62
C LEU A 89 0.77 12.35 6.55
N VAL A 90 0.53 13.44 7.27
CA VAL A 90 1.44 14.59 7.30
C VAL A 90 2.82 14.20 7.83
N VAL A 91 2.88 13.38 8.88
CA VAL A 91 4.15 12.85 9.39
C VAL A 91 4.85 12.01 8.33
N SER A 92 4.15 11.11 7.64
CA SER A 92 4.72 10.32 6.53
C SER A 92 5.27 11.22 5.41
N PHE A 93 4.54 12.27 5.02
CA PHE A 93 5.00 13.23 4.02
C PHE A 93 6.28 13.96 4.45
N VAL A 94 6.32 14.49 5.67
CA VAL A 94 7.48 15.22 6.18
C VAL A 94 8.69 14.29 6.28
N MET A 95 8.53 13.10 6.85
CA MET A 95 9.62 12.14 6.99
C MET A 95 10.15 11.66 5.63
N GLY A 96 9.26 11.40 4.66
CA GLY A 96 9.64 11.00 3.31
C GLY A 96 10.41 12.08 2.56
N ILE A 97 9.99 13.35 2.67
CA ILE A 97 10.71 14.48 2.04
C ILE A 97 12.09 14.67 2.67
N LEU A 98 12.18 14.62 4.00
CA LEU A 98 13.46 14.75 4.71
C LEU A 98 14.41 13.62 4.32
N LEU A 99 13.92 12.38 4.24
CA LEU A 99 14.70 11.24 3.79
C LEU A 99 15.27 11.45 2.38
N LEU A 100 14.44 11.91 1.43
CA LEU A 100 14.89 12.19 0.07
C LEU A 100 15.94 13.31 0.01
N ASP A 101 15.81 14.34 0.83
CA ASP A 101 16.82 15.40 0.94
C ASP A 101 18.15 14.87 1.48
N HIS A 102 18.12 14.01 2.50
CA HIS A 102 19.31 13.36 3.03
C HIS A 102 19.98 12.44 2.01
N LEU A 103 19.23 11.61 1.28
CA LEU A 103 19.76 10.69 0.26
C LEU A 103 20.31 11.40 -0.97
N ARG A 104 19.82 12.61 -1.28
CA ARG A 104 20.32 13.41 -2.40
C ARG A 104 21.71 14.00 -2.14
N ARG A 105 22.09 14.23 -0.88
CA ARG A 105 23.37 14.86 -0.54
C ARG A 105 24.54 13.92 -0.88
N PRO A 106 25.68 14.44 -1.36
CA PRO A 106 26.85 13.61 -1.65
C PRO A 106 27.36 12.94 -0.36
N GLY A 107 27.41 11.60 -0.37
CA GLY A 107 27.73 10.79 0.82
C GLY A 107 26.54 10.38 1.68
N GLY A 108 25.33 10.88 1.37
CA GLY A 108 24.09 10.49 2.01
C GLY A 108 23.80 9.01 1.77
N ASN A 109 23.58 8.27 2.86
CA ASN A 109 23.29 6.85 2.80
C ASN A 109 22.19 6.51 3.81
N VAL A 110 21.43 5.45 3.53
CA VAL A 110 20.31 5.04 4.41
C VAL A 110 20.81 4.62 5.79
N TRP A 111 22.07 4.22 5.94
CA TRP A 111 22.65 3.71 7.19
C TRP A 111 23.23 4.80 8.10
N GLU A 112 23.24 6.05 7.65
CA GLU A 112 23.59 7.18 8.48
C GLU A 112 22.51 7.34 9.55
N SER A 113 22.90 7.62 10.80
CA SER A 113 21.97 7.60 11.94
C SER A 113 20.73 8.49 11.74
N ALA A 114 20.86 9.60 11.01
CA ALA A 114 19.73 10.45 10.64
C ALA A 114 18.78 9.77 9.64
N SER A 115 19.30 9.28 8.50
CA SER A 115 18.52 8.57 7.48
C SER A 115 17.89 7.29 8.03
N PHE A 116 18.60 6.58 8.90
CA PHE A 116 18.14 5.36 9.54
C PHE A 116 16.89 5.61 10.39
N ASN A 117 16.92 6.65 11.22
CA ASN A 117 15.79 7.03 12.08
C ASN A 117 14.61 7.55 11.25
N LEU A 118 14.87 8.36 10.22
CA LEU A 118 13.84 8.86 9.31
C LEU A 118 13.14 7.72 8.57
N PHE A 119 13.91 6.79 8.02
CA PHE A 119 13.37 5.67 7.26
C PHE A 119 12.60 4.69 8.15
N THR A 120 13.12 4.39 9.34
CA THR A 120 12.41 3.53 10.32
C THR A 120 11.11 4.17 10.77
N THR A 121 11.12 5.49 11.01
CA THR A 121 9.91 6.23 11.43
C THR A 121 8.88 6.27 10.31
N PHE A 122 9.30 6.52 9.06
CA PHE A 122 8.44 6.48 7.89
C PHE A 122 7.72 5.12 7.78
N TRP A 123 8.47 4.02 7.80
CA TRP A 123 7.89 2.67 7.72
C TRP A 123 6.97 2.34 8.91
N ALA A 124 7.34 2.76 10.13
CA ALA A 124 6.51 2.55 11.30
C ALA A 124 5.16 3.27 11.19
N VAL A 125 5.14 4.49 10.65
CA VAL A 125 3.91 5.27 10.40
C VAL A 125 3.05 4.59 9.34
N GLU A 126 3.62 4.18 8.20
CA GLU A 126 2.90 3.50 7.11
C GLU A 126 2.22 2.20 7.57
N ILE A 127 2.95 1.37 8.33
CA ILE A 127 2.42 0.12 8.89
C ILE A 127 1.30 0.42 9.89
N SER A 128 1.55 1.36 10.82
CA SER A 128 0.57 1.73 11.86
C SER A 128 -0.71 2.28 11.24
N MET A 129 -0.58 3.12 10.22
CA MET A 129 -1.69 3.70 9.46
C MET A 129 -2.51 2.63 8.75
N THR A 130 -1.84 1.69 8.06
CA THR A 130 -2.49 0.58 7.37
C THR A 130 -3.26 -0.31 8.34
N ILE A 131 -2.67 -0.69 9.48
CA ILE A 131 -3.33 -1.48 10.52
C ILE A 131 -4.53 -0.72 11.08
N PHE A 132 -4.35 0.54 11.47
CA PHE A 132 -5.40 1.37 12.06
C PHE A 132 -6.63 1.48 11.15
N ILE A 133 -6.42 1.87 9.88
CA ILE A 133 -7.51 2.02 8.91
C ILE A 133 -8.19 0.68 8.64
N THR A 134 -7.41 -0.38 8.44
CA THR A 134 -7.94 -1.72 8.15
C THR A 134 -8.81 -2.22 9.30
N THR A 135 -8.32 -2.14 10.55
CA THR A 135 -9.07 -2.55 11.74
C THR A 135 -10.35 -1.72 11.91
N MET A 136 -10.29 -0.41 11.69
CA MET A 136 -11.48 0.45 11.81
C MET A 136 -12.54 0.16 10.76
N ILE A 137 -12.15 -0.05 9.49
CA ILE A 137 -13.10 -0.38 8.42
C ILE A 137 -13.72 -1.75 8.68
N VAL A 138 -12.91 -2.76 8.99
CA VAL A 138 -13.37 -4.12 9.27
C VAL A 138 -14.27 -4.17 10.50
N GLY A 139 -13.88 -3.50 11.59
CA GLY A 139 -14.65 -3.46 12.83
C GLY A 139 -16.03 -2.85 12.62
N ARG A 140 -16.12 -1.70 11.93
CA ARG A 140 -17.40 -1.09 11.59
C ARG A 140 -18.21 -1.96 10.63
N LEU A 141 -17.55 -2.68 9.72
CA LEU A 141 -18.25 -3.58 8.80
C LEU A 141 -18.90 -4.77 9.52
N ILE A 142 -18.20 -5.36 10.49
CA ILE A 142 -18.73 -6.43 11.34
C ILE A 142 -19.86 -5.89 12.22
N TYR A 143 -19.74 -4.67 12.75
CA TYR A 143 -20.80 -4.02 13.53
C TYR A 143 -22.06 -3.76 12.68
N ALA A 144 -21.91 -3.24 11.46
CA ALA A 144 -23.04 -3.02 10.55
C ALA A 144 -23.73 -4.35 10.21
N ARG A 145 -22.94 -5.42 9.99
CA ARG A 145 -23.47 -6.78 9.80
C ARG A 145 -24.27 -7.25 11.01
N SER A 146 -23.73 -7.14 12.22
CA SER A 146 -24.39 -7.67 13.42
C SER A 146 -25.74 -7.00 13.70
N ARG A 147 -25.91 -5.75 13.28
CA ARG A 147 -27.20 -5.03 13.24
C ARG A 147 -28.13 -5.59 12.16
N LEU A 148 -27.62 -5.84 10.95
CA LEU A 148 -28.40 -6.36 9.83
C LEU A 148 -28.88 -7.80 10.01
N THR A 149 -28.15 -8.66 10.74
CA THR A 149 -28.61 -10.04 11.05
C THR A 149 -29.84 -10.08 11.97
N LYS A 150 -30.12 -9.01 12.72
CA LYS A 150 -31.31 -8.90 13.57
C LYS A 150 -32.59 -8.60 12.77
N THR A 151 -32.42 -8.09 11.56
CA THR A 151 -33.49 -7.90 10.57
C THR A 151 -33.37 -9.01 9.53
N SER A 152 -34.45 -9.55 8.97
CA SER A 152 -34.46 -10.71 8.07
C SER A 152 -33.84 -10.47 6.68
N VAL A 153 -32.69 -9.80 6.60
CA VAL A 153 -32.01 -9.40 5.36
C VAL A 153 -31.26 -10.60 4.76
N ARG A 154 -31.50 -10.82 3.46
CA ARG A 154 -31.02 -11.91 2.60
C ARG A 154 -29.54 -12.27 2.80
N ARG A 155 -29.24 -13.56 2.94
CA ARG A 155 -27.90 -14.19 3.05
C ARG A 155 -26.87 -13.73 2.00
N SER A 156 -27.31 -13.33 0.81
CA SER A 156 -26.45 -12.85 -0.29
C SER A 156 -25.75 -11.50 -0.01
N TYR A 157 -26.36 -10.60 0.75
CA TYR A 157 -25.70 -9.33 1.12
C TYR A 157 -24.65 -9.57 2.21
N GLN A 158 -24.89 -10.55 3.08
CA GLN A 158 -23.98 -10.90 4.18
C GLN A 158 -22.66 -11.51 3.68
N THR A 159 -22.70 -12.33 2.62
CA THR A 159 -21.49 -12.92 2.02
C THR A 159 -20.61 -11.86 1.35
N GLN A 160 -21.20 -10.88 0.68
CA GLN A 160 -20.45 -9.80 0.02
C GLN A 160 -19.63 -8.97 1.02
N TYR A 161 -20.20 -8.65 2.19
CA TYR A 161 -19.47 -7.92 3.24
C TYR A 161 -18.32 -8.73 3.84
N LEU A 162 -18.51 -10.04 4.06
CA LEU A 162 -17.43 -10.91 4.56
C LEU A 162 -16.28 -11.01 3.55
N THR A 163 -16.58 -11.12 2.25
CA THR A 163 -15.55 -11.14 1.21
C THR A 163 -14.76 -9.82 1.18
N ILE A 164 -15.43 -8.67 1.32
CA ILE A 164 -14.77 -7.36 1.34
C ILE A 164 -13.89 -7.21 2.59
N ALA A 165 -14.38 -7.58 3.78
CA ALA A 165 -13.57 -7.56 5.01
C ALA A 165 -12.36 -8.48 4.89
N ALA A 166 -12.55 -9.72 4.44
CA ALA A 166 -11.46 -10.68 4.30
C ALA A 166 -10.35 -10.15 3.39
N MET A 167 -10.70 -9.51 2.27
CA MET A 167 -9.71 -8.92 1.36
C MET A 167 -8.97 -7.72 1.96
N LEU A 168 -9.66 -6.85 2.70
CA LEU A 168 -9.00 -5.73 3.38
C LEU A 168 -8.02 -6.24 4.43
N ILE A 169 -8.40 -7.27 5.17
CA ILE A 169 -7.53 -7.92 6.14
C ILE A 169 -6.35 -8.58 5.42
N GLU A 170 -6.59 -9.36 4.37
CA GLU A 170 -5.54 -10.08 3.63
C GLU A 170 -4.51 -9.11 3.04
N SER A 171 -4.96 -8.06 2.35
CA SER A 171 -4.07 -7.03 1.78
C SER A 171 -3.35 -6.22 2.85
N GLY A 172 -4.05 -5.79 3.91
CA GLY A 172 -3.45 -5.06 5.02
C GLY A 172 -2.43 -5.89 5.80
N LEU A 173 -2.69 -7.19 5.98
CA LEU A 173 -1.76 -8.12 6.61
C LEU A 173 -0.52 -8.35 5.74
N MET A 174 -0.67 -8.55 4.43
CA MET A 174 0.48 -8.72 3.53
C MET A 174 1.43 -7.52 3.60
N PHE A 175 0.90 -6.30 3.54
CA PHE A 175 1.70 -5.08 3.68
C PHE A 175 2.34 -4.97 5.07
N SER A 176 1.56 -5.18 6.14
CA SER A 176 2.05 -5.02 7.51
C SER A 176 3.12 -6.05 7.87
N VAL A 177 2.92 -7.32 7.50
CA VAL A 177 3.89 -8.40 7.75
C VAL A 177 5.17 -8.14 6.97
N GLY A 178 5.07 -7.80 5.69
CA GLY A 178 6.24 -7.46 4.88
C GLY A 178 7.01 -6.26 5.44
N GLY A 179 6.29 -5.20 5.84
CA GLY A 179 6.88 -4.03 6.49
C GLY A 179 7.56 -4.34 7.82
N ILE A 180 6.98 -5.20 8.66
CA ILE A 180 7.62 -5.64 9.92
C ILE A 180 8.90 -6.44 9.63
N ILE A 181 8.86 -7.39 8.70
CA ILE A 181 10.05 -8.15 8.29
C ILE A 181 11.14 -7.21 7.78
N PHE A 182 10.74 -6.18 7.02
CA PHE A 182 11.65 -5.16 6.53
C PHE A 182 12.31 -4.39 7.69
N VAL A 183 11.51 -3.81 8.59
CA VAL A 183 12.03 -3.03 9.73
C VAL A 183 12.94 -3.87 10.64
N VAL A 184 12.59 -5.13 10.88
CA VAL A 184 13.43 -6.04 11.68
C VAL A 184 14.75 -6.32 10.96
N SER A 185 14.70 -6.67 9.67
CA SER A 185 15.92 -6.93 8.88
C SER A 185 16.82 -5.70 8.80
N TYR A 186 16.19 -4.52 8.73
CA TYR A 186 16.84 -3.22 8.72
C TYR A 186 17.52 -2.89 10.06
N ALA A 187 16.87 -3.20 11.18
CA ALA A 187 17.44 -3.05 12.51
C ALA A 187 18.68 -3.93 12.74
N TYR A 188 18.74 -5.12 12.13
CA TYR A 188 19.91 -6.01 12.17
C TYR A 188 20.96 -5.70 11.09
N ASN A 189 20.76 -4.66 10.28
CA ASN A 189 21.64 -4.27 9.17
C ASN A 189 21.95 -5.45 8.23
N ASN A 190 20.95 -6.29 7.97
CA ASN A 190 21.09 -7.48 7.13
C ASN A 190 20.77 -7.10 5.66
N PRO A 191 21.63 -7.47 4.68
CA PRO A 191 21.36 -7.20 3.25
C PRO A 191 20.04 -7.79 2.75
N PHE A 192 19.44 -8.74 3.47
CA PHE A 192 18.09 -9.25 3.23
C PHE A 192 17.03 -8.14 3.18
N GLN A 193 17.24 -7.01 3.86
CA GLN A 193 16.35 -5.85 3.83
C GLN A 193 16.05 -5.35 2.40
N ASN A 194 17.03 -5.39 1.49
CA ASN A 194 16.85 -4.88 0.13
C ASN A 194 15.90 -5.77 -0.67
N MET A 195 15.96 -7.09 -0.47
CA MET A 195 15.03 -8.04 -1.08
C MET A 195 13.61 -7.86 -0.53
N VAL A 196 13.48 -7.62 0.77
CA VAL A 196 12.16 -7.43 1.40
C VAL A 196 11.55 -6.09 0.97
N LEU A 197 12.36 -5.03 0.88
CA LEU A 197 11.92 -3.71 0.40
C LEU A 197 11.26 -3.81 -0.98
N ASP A 198 11.89 -4.55 -1.89
CA ASP A 198 11.34 -4.81 -3.23
C ASP A 198 10.01 -5.54 -3.18
N ALA A 199 9.95 -6.62 -2.40
CA ALA A 199 8.73 -7.42 -2.26
C ALA A 199 7.58 -6.57 -1.70
N VAL A 200 7.85 -5.74 -0.69
CA VAL A 200 6.85 -4.85 -0.08
C VAL A 200 6.40 -3.76 -1.04
N GLY A 201 7.31 -3.16 -1.81
CA GLY A 201 6.95 -2.16 -2.84
C GLY A 201 6.00 -2.71 -3.91
N GLN A 202 6.18 -3.97 -4.30
CA GLN A 202 5.26 -4.65 -5.23
C GLN A 202 3.89 -4.94 -4.60
N ILE A 203 3.87 -5.43 -3.35
CA ILE A 203 2.62 -5.65 -2.61
C ILE A 203 1.83 -4.34 -2.49
N GLN A 204 2.53 -3.24 -2.18
CA GLN A 204 1.96 -1.90 -2.07
C GLN A 204 1.34 -1.45 -3.40
N SER A 205 1.97 -1.76 -4.53
CA SER A 205 1.44 -1.40 -5.86
C SER A 205 0.20 -2.23 -6.26
N ILE A 206 0.16 -3.51 -5.86
CA ILE A 206 -0.88 -4.46 -6.29
C ILE A 206 -2.14 -4.37 -5.40
N ALA A 207 -1.97 -4.17 -4.09
CA ALA A 207 -3.07 -4.12 -3.12
C ALA A 207 -4.23 -3.17 -3.52
N PRO A 208 -4.00 -1.89 -3.87
CA PRO A 208 -5.09 -0.99 -4.26
C PRO A 208 -5.81 -1.45 -5.53
N LEU A 209 -5.09 -2.05 -6.48
CA LEU A 209 -5.65 -2.58 -7.74
C LEU A 209 -6.60 -3.75 -7.49
N LEU A 210 -6.21 -4.72 -6.65
CA LEU A 210 -7.05 -5.87 -6.30
C LEU A 210 -8.35 -5.44 -5.64
N ILE A 211 -8.29 -4.47 -4.73
CA ILE A 211 -9.49 -3.98 -4.05
C ILE A 211 -10.42 -3.26 -5.04
N ILE A 212 -9.87 -2.43 -5.94
CA ILE A 212 -10.68 -1.72 -6.96
C ILE A 212 -11.33 -2.72 -7.92
N LEU A 213 -10.56 -3.69 -8.43
CA LEU A 213 -11.05 -4.73 -9.34
C LEU A 213 -12.23 -5.49 -8.74
N ARG A 214 -12.14 -5.82 -7.44
CA ARG A 214 -13.23 -6.54 -6.78
C ARG A 214 -14.47 -5.69 -6.55
N VAL A 215 -14.33 -4.41 -6.19
CA VAL A 215 -15.48 -3.50 -6.07
C VAL A 215 -16.21 -3.39 -7.41
N ALA A 216 -15.47 -3.30 -8.51
CA ALA A 216 -16.04 -3.32 -9.85
C ALA A 216 -16.82 -4.64 -10.13
N GLN A 217 -16.22 -5.80 -9.82
CA GLN A 217 -16.87 -7.11 -10.00
C GLN A 217 -18.09 -7.31 -9.09
N GLY A 218 -18.03 -6.84 -7.85
CA GLY A 218 -19.14 -6.91 -6.89
C GLY A 218 -20.35 -6.11 -7.36
N ASN A 219 -20.13 -4.93 -7.93
CA ASN A 219 -21.19 -4.12 -8.53
C ASN A 219 -21.82 -4.81 -9.75
N SER A 220 -21.01 -5.45 -10.61
CA SER A 220 -21.51 -6.20 -11.77
C SER A 220 -22.35 -7.42 -11.38
N ALA A 221 -21.97 -8.14 -10.32
CA ALA A 221 -22.74 -9.28 -9.82
C ALA A 221 -24.10 -8.84 -9.22
N THR A 222 -24.14 -7.70 -8.52
CA THR A 222 -25.41 -7.13 -8.03
C THR A 222 -26.29 -6.65 -9.19
N GLN A 223 -25.72 -6.03 -10.23
CA GLN A 223 -26.45 -5.60 -11.42
C GLN A 223 -27.04 -6.77 -12.20
N HIS A 224 -26.28 -7.84 -12.45
CA HIS A 224 -26.80 -9.04 -13.14
C HIS A 224 -27.98 -9.70 -12.39
N SER A 225 -27.92 -9.77 -11.06
CA SER A 225 -29.02 -10.31 -10.26
C SER A 225 -30.26 -9.40 -10.25
N SER A 226 -30.08 -8.09 -10.40
CA SER A 226 -31.19 -7.14 -10.57
C SER A 226 -31.83 -7.25 -11.95
N LEU A 227 -31.03 -7.37 -13.01
CA LEU A 227 -31.49 -7.49 -14.39
C LEU A 227 -32.27 -8.78 -14.62
N SER A 228 -31.78 -9.94 -14.12
CA SER A 228 -32.48 -11.23 -14.28
C SER A 228 -33.85 -11.27 -13.57
N LYS A 229 -34.05 -10.46 -12.53
CA LYS A 229 -35.34 -10.35 -11.84
C LYS A 229 -36.38 -9.56 -12.63
N THR A 230 -35.95 -8.51 -13.33
CA THR A 230 -36.83 -7.74 -14.22
C THR A 230 -37.35 -8.61 -15.37
N THR A 231 -36.52 -9.50 -15.92
CA THR A 231 -36.92 -10.39 -17.03
C THR A 231 -37.95 -11.44 -16.60
N HIS A 232 -37.91 -11.91 -15.36
CA HIS A 232 -38.90 -12.87 -14.83
C HIS A 232 -40.24 -12.22 -14.44
N LEU A 233 -40.25 -10.95 -14.03
CA LEU A 233 -41.49 -10.23 -13.73
C LEU A 233 -42.26 -9.80 -14.99
N GLY A 234 -41.58 -9.71 -16.15
CA GLY A 234 -42.22 -9.40 -17.43
C GLY A 234 -42.92 -10.57 -18.13
N HIS A 235 -42.70 -11.82 -17.69
CA HIS A 235 -43.30 -13.03 -18.30
C HIS A 235 -44.53 -13.58 -17.56
N GLY A 236 -44.98 -12.92 -16.48
CA GLY A 236 -46.15 -13.34 -15.69
C GLY A 236 -47.37 -12.41 -15.80
N ALA A 237 -47.38 -11.50 -16.78
CA ALA A 237 -48.41 -10.47 -16.92
C ALA A 237 -49.06 -10.43 -18.32
N ALA A 238 -49.12 -11.58 -19.01
CA ALA A 238 -49.85 -11.73 -20.28
C ALA A 238 -50.84 -12.90 -20.17
#